data_AF-A0A2V2YA19-F1
#
_entry.id   AF-A0A2V2YA19-F1
#
_cell.length_a   1.000
_cell.length_b   1.000
_cell.length_c   1.000
_cell.angle_alpha   90.00
_cell.angle_beta   90.00
_cell.angle_gamma   90.00
#
_symmetry.space_group_name_H-M   'P 1'
#
loop_
_entity.id
_entity.type
_entity.pdbx_description
1 polymer ?
#
loop_
_entity_poly.entity_id
_entity_poly.type
_entity_poly.pdbx_seq_one_letter_code
_entity_poly.pdbx_strand_id
1 'polypeptide(L)'
;FFMAKKGQTFTRYDEATKLEAVRLRLEEQWSYSMIMNKLGIKSESQILNWVRKYESGESFEDYRGRWNKKQFSSVEEENAYLKAQVEYLKKLNPNLHGEGSWISKPGSSPFEK
;
A
#
# COMPACT_ATOMS: atom_id res chain seq x y z
N PHE A 1 -0.24 -12.23 -16.51
CA PHE A 1 0.00 -11.21 -15.46
C PHE A 1 1.38 -10.60 -15.65
N PHE A 2 1.48 -9.30 -15.93
CA PHE A 2 2.78 -8.63 -16.04
C PHE A 2 3.29 -8.28 -14.65
N MET A 3 4.35 -8.94 -14.19
CA MET A 3 5.07 -8.55 -12.97
C MET A 3 5.91 -7.30 -13.24
N ALA A 4 6.03 -6.43 -12.23
CA ALA A 4 6.93 -5.28 -12.27
C ALA A 4 8.37 -5.76 -12.51
N LYS A 5 9.06 -5.15 -13.47
CA LYS A 5 10.45 -5.52 -13.78
C LYS A 5 11.39 -4.88 -12.77
N LYS A 6 12.39 -5.64 -12.29
CA LYS A 6 13.43 -5.11 -11.40
C LYS A 6 14.12 -3.91 -12.07
N GLY A 7 14.15 -2.76 -11.38
CA GLY A 7 14.68 -1.50 -11.91
C GLY A 7 13.66 -0.61 -12.63
N GLN A 8 12.38 -0.99 -12.67
CA GLN A 8 11.31 -0.13 -13.18
C GLN A 8 11.16 1.12 -12.30
N THR A 9 11.31 2.30 -12.90
CA THR A 9 11.04 3.58 -12.25
C THR A 9 9.60 3.99 -12.51
N PHE A 10 8.88 4.31 -11.44
CA PHE A 10 7.52 4.84 -11.54
C PHE A 10 7.58 6.36 -11.62
N THR A 11 6.89 6.93 -12.61
CA THR A 11 6.77 8.39 -12.75
C THR A 11 5.85 8.90 -11.63
N ARG A 12 6.36 9.83 -10.82
CA ARG A 12 5.57 10.58 -9.85
C ARG A 12 5.08 11.86 -10.50
N TYR A 13 3.81 12.15 -10.29
CA TYR A 13 3.17 13.39 -10.74
C TYR A 13 2.85 14.22 -9.50
N ASP A 14 3.11 15.51 -9.60
CA ASP A 14 2.85 16.47 -8.55
C ASP A 14 1.33 16.65 -8.39
N GLU A 15 0.91 17.09 -7.20
CA GLU A 15 -0.52 17.27 -6.91
C GLU A 15 -1.17 18.30 -7.85
N ALA A 16 -0.45 19.38 -8.19
CA ALA A 16 -0.92 20.38 -9.14
C ALA A 16 -1.24 19.78 -10.52
N THR A 17 -0.40 18.87 -11.03
CA THR A 17 -0.64 18.18 -12.32
C THR A 17 -1.87 17.28 -12.25
N LYS A 18 -2.07 16.60 -11.11
CA LYS A 18 -3.25 15.74 -10.90
C LYS A 18 -4.53 16.57 -10.88
N LEU A 19 -4.52 17.69 -10.15
CA LEU A 19 -5.65 18.63 -10.08
C LEU A 19 -5.97 19.21 -11.45
N GLU A 20 -4.97 19.64 -12.22
CA GLU A 20 -5.20 20.17 -13.56
C GLU A 20 -5.78 19.10 -14.51
N ALA A 21 -5.31 17.85 -14.41
CA ALA A 21 -5.89 16.74 -15.18
C ALA A 21 -7.38 16.52 -14.85
N VAL A 22 -7.76 16.64 -13.58
CA VAL A 22 -9.15 16.52 -13.13
C VAL A 22 -9.97 17.71 -13.61
N ARG A 23 -9.45 18.95 -13.49
CA ARG A 23 -10.09 20.18 -13.97
C ARG A 23 -10.41 20.09 -15.46
N LEU A 24 -9.43 19.73 -16.29
CA LEU A 24 -9.61 19.54 -17.74
C LEU A 24 -10.66 18.48 -18.07
N ARG A 25 -10.79 17.45 -17.22
CA ARG A 25 -11.80 16.40 -17.42
C ARG A 25 -13.20 16.84 -17.02
N LEU A 26 -13.36 17.50 -15.88
CA LEU A 26 -14.67 17.83 -15.32
C LEU A 26 -15.25 19.12 -15.91
N GLU A 27 -14.43 20.15 -16.09
CA GLU A 27 -14.87 21.46 -16.58
C GLU A 27 -14.89 21.51 -18.12
N GLU A 28 -13.80 21.08 -18.75
CA GLU A 28 -13.64 21.21 -20.21
C GLU A 28 -14.07 19.95 -20.98
N GLN A 29 -14.41 18.86 -20.28
CA GLN A 29 -14.78 17.56 -20.84
C GLN A 29 -13.78 16.98 -21.84
N TRP A 30 -12.49 17.26 -21.67
CA TRP A 30 -11.46 16.71 -22.55
C TRP A 30 -11.43 15.17 -22.47
N SER A 31 -11.05 14.54 -23.57
CA SER A 31 -10.78 13.11 -23.59
C SER A 31 -9.48 12.80 -22.83
N TYR A 32 -9.38 11.60 -22.25
CA TYR A 32 -8.20 11.20 -21.50
C TYR A 32 -6.93 11.25 -22.35
N SER A 33 -6.99 10.87 -23.63
CA SER A 33 -5.88 10.94 -24.57
C SER A 33 -5.38 12.37 -24.79
N MET A 34 -6.28 13.36 -24.85
CA MET A 34 -5.90 14.77 -24.97
C MET A 34 -5.19 15.26 -23.71
N ILE A 35 -5.71 14.89 -22.54
CA ILE A 35 -5.10 15.25 -21.24
C ILE A 35 -3.72 14.59 -21.10
N MET A 36 -3.58 13.32 -21.51
CA MET A 36 -2.30 12.61 -21.53
C MET A 36 -1.26 13.35 -22.37
N ASN A 37 -1.62 13.73 -23.60
CA ASN A 37 -0.72 14.45 -24.50
C ASN A 37 -0.37 15.84 -23.96
N LYS A 38 -1.33 16.54 -23.35
CA LYS A 38 -1.14 17.90 -22.81
C LYS A 38 -0.23 17.92 -21.58
N LEU A 39 -0.40 16.96 -20.66
CA LEU A 39 0.29 16.92 -19.36
C LEU A 39 1.45 15.92 -19.31
N GLY A 40 1.73 15.20 -20.41
CA GLY A 40 2.78 14.17 -20.45
C GLY A 40 2.48 12.96 -19.55
N ILE A 41 1.20 12.64 -19.34
CA ILE A 41 0.77 11.52 -18.51
C ILE A 41 0.80 10.24 -19.35
N LYS A 42 1.45 9.20 -18.82
CA LYS A 42 1.68 7.95 -19.58
C LYS A 42 0.48 7.00 -19.58
N SER A 43 -0.47 7.18 -18.67
CA SER A 43 -1.58 6.23 -18.47
C SER A 43 -2.90 6.94 -18.24
N GLU A 44 -3.88 6.62 -19.09
CA GLU A 44 -5.28 7.04 -18.95
C GLU A 44 -5.89 6.56 -17.63
N SER A 45 -5.56 5.33 -17.20
CA SER A 45 -6.06 4.78 -15.94
C SER A 45 -5.63 5.58 -14.72
N GLN A 46 -4.48 6.28 -14.78
CA GLN A 46 -4.07 7.20 -13.70
C GLN A 46 -5.00 8.40 -13.64
N ILE A 47 -5.33 9.01 -14.78
CA ILE A 47 -6.25 10.15 -14.85
C ILE A 47 -7.63 9.74 -14.35
N LEU A 48 -8.15 8.60 -14.80
CA LEU A 48 -9.44 8.06 -14.35
C LEU A 48 -9.48 7.89 -12.82
N ASN A 49 -8.41 7.35 -12.23
CA ASN A 49 -8.33 7.18 -10.78
C ASN A 49 -8.26 8.52 -10.04
N TRP A 50 -7.60 9.54 -10.59
CA TRP A 50 -7.59 10.87 -9.99
C TRP A 50 -8.97 11.53 -10.05
N VAL A 51 -9.68 11.44 -11.18
CA VAL A 51 -11.05 11.97 -11.29
C VAL A 51 -11.95 11.32 -10.24
N ARG A 52 -11.92 9.99 -10.12
CA ARG A 52 -12.71 9.26 -9.11
C ARG A 52 -12.40 9.68 -7.68
N LYS A 53 -11.11 9.83 -7.35
CA LYS A 53 -10.68 10.29 -6.02
C LYS A 53 -11.18 11.70 -5.71
N TYR A 54 -11.12 12.59 -6.71
CA TYR A 54 -11.61 13.95 -6.56
C TYR A 54 -13.13 13.98 -6.32
N GLU A 55 -13.89 13.19 -7.08
CA GLU A 55 -15.34 13.07 -6.91
C GLU A 55 -15.73 12.46 -5.56
N SER A 56 -14.91 11.56 -4.99
CA SER A 56 -15.14 10.99 -3.65
C SER A 56 -14.62 11.88 -2.52
N GLY A 57 -13.98 13.02 -2.81
CA GLY A 57 -13.36 13.90 -1.82
C GLY A 57 -12.13 13.28 -1.14
N GLU A 58 -11.50 12.28 -1.76
CA GLU A 58 -10.29 11.64 -1.26
C GLU A 58 -9.02 12.38 -1.70
N SER A 59 -7.97 12.28 -0.87
CA SER A 59 -6.64 12.80 -1.21
C SER A 59 -5.95 11.98 -2.32
N PHE A 60 -5.17 12.67 -3.15
CA PHE A 60 -4.30 12.04 -4.15
C PHE A 60 -3.05 11.40 -3.59
N GLU A 61 -2.86 11.45 -2.27
CA GLU A 61 -1.73 10.83 -1.59
C GLU A 61 -1.71 9.31 -1.77
N ASP A 62 -0.50 8.79 -1.93
CA ASP A 62 -0.24 7.36 -2.00
C ASP A 62 0.42 6.89 -0.70
N TYR A 63 -0.38 6.20 0.12
CA TYR A 63 0.07 5.64 1.39
C TYR A 63 0.74 4.27 1.24
N ARG A 64 0.83 3.71 0.03
CA ARG A 64 1.49 2.41 -0.19
C ARG A 64 2.97 2.48 0.19
N GLY A 65 3.46 1.46 0.89
CA GLY A 65 4.83 1.42 1.38
C GLY A 65 5.12 2.33 2.57
N ARG A 66 4.13 3.10 3.07
CA ARG A 66 4.24 3.82 4.34
C ARG A 66 4.03 2.81 5.47
N TRP A 67 5.12 2.24 5.96
CA TRP A 67 5.12 1.52 7.23
C TRP A 67 5.16 2.55 8.36
N ASN A 68 4.02 2.77 9.02
CA ASN A 68 3.97 3.50 10.28
C ASN A 68 4.56 2.60 11.38
N LYS A 69 5.88 2.41 11.39
CA LYS A 69 6.55 1.72 12.49
C LYS A 69 6.41 2.60 13.72
N LYS A 70 5.72 2.10 14.75
CA LYS A 70 5.73 2.74 16.07
C LYS A 70 7.18 2.80 16.53
N GLN A 71 7.66 4.00 16.78
CA GLN A 71 8.96 4.22 17.42
C GLN A 71 8.69 4.19 18.92
N PHE A 72 9.19 3.16 19.60
CA PHE A 72 9.15 3.09 21.05
C PHE A 72 10.37 3.80 21.61
N SER A 73 10.19 4.49 22.74
CA SER A 73 11.28 5.19 23.40
C SER A 73 12.23 4.24 24.11
N SER A 74 11.76 3.02 24.46
CA SER A 74 12.54 1.96 25.08
C SER A 74 12.10 0.55 24.67
N VAL A 75 12.99 -0.42 24.83
CA VAL A 75 12.74 -1.85 24.54
C VAL A 75 11.67 -2.44 25.47
N GLU A 76 11.60 -1.97 26.71
CA GLU A 76 10.60 -2.39 27.69
C GLU A 76 9.20 -1.96 27.28
N GLU A 77 9.07 -0.77 26.70
CA GLU A 77 7.82 -0.22 26.18
C GLU A 77 7.33 -1.03 24.98
N GLU A 78 8.23 -1.35 24.05
CA GLU A 78 7.94 -2.24 22.92
C GLU A 78 7.48 -3.62 23.40
N ASN A 79 8.18 -4.21 24.37
CA ASN A 79 7.81 -5.51 24.92
C ASN A 79 6.44 -5.50 25.60
N ALA A 80 6.12 -4.45 26.36
CA ALA A 80 4.81 -4.29 26.97
C ALA A 80 3.70 -4.18 25.91
N TYR A 81 3.93 -3.38 24.87
CA TYR A 81 3.01 -3.22 23.75
C TYR A 81 2.78 -4.55 22.99
N LEU A 82 3.84 -5.27 22.67
CA LEU A 82 3.75 -6.56 21.97
C LEU A 82 3.05 -7.62 22.81
N LYS A 83 3.34 -7.69 24.12
CA LYS A 83 2.65 -8.60 25.05
C LYS A 83 1.15 -8.33 25.09
N ALA A 84 0.75 -7.06 25.21
CA ALA A 84 -0.66 -6.67 25.22
C ALA A 84 -1.36 -7.01 23.90
N GLN A 85 -0.69 -6.82 22.75
CA GLN A 85 -1.24 -7.19 21.45
C GLN A 85 -1.44 -8.71 21.32
N VAL A 86 -0.46 -9.50 21.76
CA VAL A 86 -0.55 -10.97 21.78
C VAL A 86 -1.71 -11.43 22.68
N GLU A 87 -1.84 -10.86 23.87
CA GLU A 87 -2.93 -11.19 24.80
C GLU A 87 -4.31 -10.87 24.20
N TYR A 88 -4.46 -9.68 23.59
CA TYR A 88 -5.69 -9.29 22.90
C TYR A 88 -6.06 -10.28 21.79
N LEU A 89 -5.10 -10.69 20.97
CA LEU A 89 -5.33 -11.66 19.88
C LEU A 89 -5.67 -13.06 20.41
N LYS A 90 -5.02 -13.50 21.50
CA LYS A 90 -5.34 -14.77 22.18
C LYS A 90 -6.78 -14.78 22.68
N LYS A 91 -7.24 -13.66 23.26
CA LYS A 91 -8.63 -13.53 23.74
C LYS A 91 -9.66 -13.59 22.61
N LEU A 92 -9.35 -13.00 21.45
CA LEU A 92 -10.26 -13.01 20.29
C LEU A 92 -10.28 -14.34 19.56
N ASN A 93 -9.20 -15.12 19.62
CA ASN A 93 -9.08 -16.38 18.91
C ASN A 93 -8.66 -17.51 19.88
N PRO A 94 -9.59 -18.00 20.71
CA PRO A 94 -9.28 -19.10 21.64
C PRO A 94 -8.92 -20.40 20.92
N ASN A 95 -9.25 -20.56 19.64
CA ASN A 95 -8.92 -21.75 18.84
C ASN A 95 -7.57 -21.68 18.12
N LEU A 96 -6.84 -20.56 18.24
CA LEU A 96 -5.52 -20.36 17.63
C LEU A 96 -4.37 -20.93 18.48
N HIS A 97 -4.68 -21.62 19.59
CA HIS A 97 -3.71 -22.40 20.38
C HIS A 97 -3.31 -23.70 19.65
N GLY A 98 -2.71 -23.54 18.47
CA GLY A 98 -1.87 -24.56 17.85
C GLY A 98 -0.44 -24.41 18.36
N GLU A 99 -0.23 -24.59 19.67
CA GLU A 99 1.11 -24.86 20.18
C GLU A 99 1.54 -26.23 19.62
N GLY A 100 2.34 -26.24 18.54
CA GLY A 100 3.12 -27.42 18.15
C GLY A 100 3.08 -27.93 16.70
N SER A 101 2.50 -27.25 15.70
CA SER A 101 2.39 -27.85 14.34
C SER A 101 3.61 -27.64 13.40
N TRP A 102 4.64 -26.89 13.77
CA TRP A 102 5.84 -26.69 12.93
C TRP A 102 7.18 -27.09 13.57
N ILE A 103 7.20 -27.60 14.80
CA ILE A 103 8.47 -27.86 15.53
C ILE A 103 8.71 -29.32 15.97
N SER A 104 7.87 -30.27 15.56
CA SER A 104 8.05 -31.68 15.94
C SER A 104 7.87 -32.64 14.75
N LYS A 105 8.73 -32.52 13.74
CA LYS A 105 9.18 -33.68 12.98
C LYS A 105 10.71 -33.75 13.12
N PRO A 106 11.27 -34.69 13.91
CA PRO A 106 12.70 -34.93 13.84
C PRO A 106 13.00 -35.50 12.44
N GLY A 107 13.61 -34.69 11.57
CA GLY A 107 14.11 -35.14 10.27
C GLY A 107 13.67 -34.39 9.01
N SER A 108 13.17 -33.15 9.10
CA SER A 108 12.89 -32.37 7.87
C SER A 108 13.36 -30.93 7.99
N SER A 109 14.68 -30.72 7.99
CA SER A 109 15.27 -29.42 7.68
C SER A 109 15.37 -29.27 6.16
N PRO A 110 14.79 -28.22 5.54
CA PRO A 110 14.92 -27.96 4.10
C PRO A 110 16.29 -27.37 3.69
N PHE A 111 17.22 -27.21 4.63
CA PHE A 111 18.55 -26.69 4.37
C PHE A 111 19.60 -27.72 4.77
N GLU A 112 19.86 -28.67 3.88
CA GLU A 112 21.14 -29.36 3.77
C GLU A 112 21.31 -29.83 2.30
N LYS A 113 22.55 -29.72 1.81
CA LYS A 113 22.94 -29.86 0.40
C LYS A 113 22.99 -31.31 -0.07
#